data_AF-A0AA90SYJ1-F1
#
_entry.id   AF-A0AA90SYJ1-F1
#
_cell.length_a   1.000
_cell.length_b   1.000
_cell.length_c   1.000
_cell.angle_alpha   90.00
_cell.angle_beta   90.00
_cell.angle_gamma   90.00
#
_symmetry.space_group_name_H-M   'P 1'
#
loop_
_entity.id
_entity.type
_entity.pdbx_description
1 polymer ?
#
loop_
_entity_poly.entity_id
_entity_poly.type
_entity_poly.pdbx_seq_one_letter_code
_entity_poly.pdbx_strand_id
1 'polypeptide(L)' 'MNPIAGLDMAKGESQVQASLDQSKPYGKCFSMKHIKEELDHFLDYLKEIEEVTG' A
#
# COMPACT_ATOMS: atom_id res chain seq x y z
N MET A 1 -15.67 -2.68 -2.97
CA MET A 1 -15.32 -3.15 -1.60
C MET A 1 -14.93 -1.92 -0.77
N ASN A 2 -14.60 -2.04 0.52
CA ASN A 2 -14.04 -0.90 1.29
C ASN A 2 -12.57 -1.19 1.59
N PRO A 3 -11.66 -1.01 0.62
CA PRO A 3 -10.25 -1.28 0.86
C PRO A 3 -9.69 -0.33 1.92
N ILE A 4 -8.74 -0.83 2.70
CA ILE A 4 -7.99 -0.07 3.69
C ILE A 4 -6.52 -0.24 3.36
N ALA A 5 -5.81 0.88 3.21
CA ALA A 5 -4.36 0.92 3.13
C ALA A 5 -3.80 1.55 4.41
N GLY A 6 -3.05 0.78 5.20
CA GLY A 6 -2.26 1.23 6.33
C GLY A 6 -0.84 1.62 5.89
N LEU A 7 -0.35 2.74 6.43
CA LEU A 7 0.99 3.26 6.19
C LEU A 7 1.63 3.63 7.52
N ASP A 8 2.64 2.89 7.93
CA ASP A 8 3.47 3.21 9.09
C ASP A 8 4.72 3.94 8.62
N MET A 9 4.93 5.17 9.09
CA MET A 9 6.01 6.03 8.60
C MET A 9 7.14 6.21 9.62
N ALA A 10 8.37 5.95 9.19
CA ALA A 10 9.59 6.25 9.93
C ALA A 10 10.49 7.20 9.12
N LYS A 11 11.60 7.67 9.70
CA LYS A 11 12.54 8.53 8.97
C LYS A 11 13.26 7.72 7.88
N GLY A 12 12.96 8.00 6.62
CA GLY A 12 13.65 7.44 5.46
C GLY A 12 13.03 6.14 4.92
N GLU A 13 12.06 5.55 5.62
CA GLU A 13 11.36 4.34 5.22
C GLU A 13 9.93 4.35 5.77
N SER A 14 8.99 3.77 5.02
CA SER A 14 7.62 3.48 5.48
C SER A 14 7.27 2.03 5.21
N GLN A 15 6.43 1.45 6.06
CA GLN A 15 5.85 0.14 5.83
C GLN A 15 4.40 0.28 5.37
N VAL A 16 4.04 -0.45 4.32
CA VAL A 16 2.73 -0.43 3.69
C VAL A 16 2.04 -1.77 3.92
N GLN A 17 0.75 -1.73 4.24
CA GLN A 17 -0.13 -2.90 4.29
C GLN A 17 -1.49 -2.53 3.71
N ALA A 18 -2.11 -3.41 2.92
CA ALA A 18 -3.51 -3.21 2.51
C ALA A 18 -4.39 -4.41 2.86
N SER A 19 -5.70 -4.15 2.89
CA SER A 19 -6.75 -5.12 3.12
C SER A 19 -7.92 -4.78 2.20
N LEU A 20 -8.45 -5.74 1.43
CA LEU A 20 -9.59 -5.51 0.53
C LEU A 20 -10.93 -5.40 1.29
N ASP A 21 -10.97 -5.99 2.48
CA ASP A 21 -12.10 -5.99 3.40
C ASP A 21 -11.56 -6.12 4.83
N GLN A 22 -12.38 -5.89 5.87
CA GLN A 22 -11.95 -5.81 7.28
C GLN A 22 -11.11 -6.99 7.80
N SER A 23 -11.11 -8.13 7.11
CA SER A 23 -10.39 -9.35 7.51
C SER A 23 -9.55 -10.00 6.41
N LYS A 24 -9.46 -9.40 5.21
CA LYS A 24 -8.74 -9.98 4.07
C LYS A 24 -7.55 -9.13 3.65
N PRO A 25 -6.34 -9.45 4.15
CA PRO A 25 -5.13 -8.76 3.73
C PRO A 25 -4.94 -8.91 2.21
N TYR A 26 -4.47 -7.83 1.60
CA TYR A 26 -4.19 -7.75 0.17
C TYR A 26 -2.69 -7.74 -0.07
N GLY A 27 -2.20 -8.74 -0.80
CA GLY A 27 -0.77 -8.88 -1.07
C GLY A 27 0.07 -9.10 0.19
N LYS A 28 1.34 -8.70 0.11
CA LYS A 28 2.29 -8.74 1.23
C LYS A 28 2.56 -7.31 1.72
N CYS A 29 2.81 -7.16 3.02
CA CYS A 29 3.37 -5.93 3.53
C CYS A 29 4.75 -5.70 2.91
N PHE A 30 5.03 -4.48 2.51
CA PHE A 30 6.33 -4.10 1.96
C PHE A 30 6.83 -2.82 2.62
N SER A 31 8.14 -2.65 2.61
CA SER A 31 8.76 -1.39 3.00
C SER A 31 9.12 -0.58 1.77
N MET A 32 8.93 0.74 1.86
CA MET A 32 9.34 1.70 0.85
C MET A 32 10.28 2.75 1.46
N LYS A 33 11.43 2.97 0.85
CA LYS A 33 12.31 4.11 1.11
C LYS A 33 11.66 5.39 0.62
N HIS A 34 12.03 6.49 1.24
CA HIS A 34 11.55 7.82 0.86
C HIS A 34 12.34 8.38 -0.33
N ILE A 35 12.28 7.67 -1.46
CA ILE A 35 12.84 8.04 -2.76
C ILE A 35 11.73 8.04 -3.83
N LYS A 36 11.97 8.71 -4.96
CA LYS A 36 10.93 8.91 -5.99
C LYS A 36 10.48 7.58 -6.61
N GLU A 37 11.43 6.71 -6.89
CA GLU A 37 11.20 5.43 -7.55
C GLU A 37 10.27 4.55 -6.71
N GLU A 38 10.47 4.52 -5.39
CA GLU A 38 9.64 3.73 -4.48
C GLU A 38 8.29 4.41 -4.17
N LEU A 39 8.20 5.74 -4.30
CA LEU A 39 6.92 6.44 -4.28
C LEU A 39 6.07 6.12 -5.52
N ASP A 40 6.68 6.05 -6.71
CA ASP A 40 5.99 5.67 -7.93
C ASP A 40 5.46 4.23 -7.83
N HIS A 41 6.26 3.31 -7.29
CA HIS A 41 5.81 1.94 -6.99
C HIS A 41 4.66 1.90 -5.98
N PHE A 42 4.68 2.74 -4.94
CA PHE A 42 3.57 2.84 -4.00
C PHE A 42 2.29 3.36 -4.67
N LEU A 43 2.41 4.36 -5.55
CA LEU A 43 1.27 4.88 -6.31
C LEU A 43 0.65 3.82 -7.22
N ASP A 44 1.47 3.03 -7.92
CA ASP A 44 0.98 1.96 -8.78
C ASP A 44 0.31 0.84 -7.97
N TYR A 45 0.82 0.52 -6.78
CA TYR A 45 0.17 -0.40 -5.85
C TYR A 45 -1.22 0.10 -5.40
N LEU A 46 -1.38 1.41 -5.14
CA LEU A 46 -2.68 1.97 -4.79
C LEU A 46 -3.68 1.91 -5.95
N LYS A 47 -3.23 2.17 -7.19
CA LYS A 47 -4.06 2.03 -8.39
C LYS A 47 -4.50 0.59 -8.60
N GLU A 48 -3.62 -0.38 -8.38
CA GLU A 48 -3.96 -1.80 -8.45
C GLU A 48 -5.09 -2.15 -7.46
N ILE A 49 -5.02 -1.63 -6.23
CA ILE A 49 -6.08 -1.82 -5.24
C ILE A 49 -7.39 -1.18 -5.71
N GLU A 50 -7.34 0.04 -6.26
CA GLU A 50 -8.51 0.73 -6.81
C GLU A 50 -9.15 -0.10 -7.93
N GLU A 51 -8.37 -0.57 -8.91
CA GLU A 51 -8.84 -1.41 -10.02
C GLU A 51 -9.48 -2.74 -9.55
N VAL A 52 -8.91 -3.37 -8.53
CA VAL A 52 -9.43 -4.63 -7.97
C VAL A 52 -10.70 -4.42 -7.15
N THR A 53 -10.91 -3.23 -6.58
CA THR A 53 -12.01 -2.97 -5.63
C THR A 53 -13.17 -2.13 -6.15
N GLY A 54 -12.97 -1.41 -7.26
CA GLY A 54 -14.00 -0.73 -8.05
C GLY A 54 -14.23 0.72 -7.66
#